data_AF-A0A7Y5MGM3-F1
#
_entry.id   AF-A0A7Y5MGM3-F1
#
_cell.length_a   1.000
_cell.length_b   1.000
_cell.length_c   1.000
_cell.angle_alpha   90.00
_cell.angle_beta   90.00
_cell.angle_gamma   90.00
#
_symmetry.space_group_name_H-M   'P 1'
#
loop_
_entity.id
_entity.type
_entity.pdbx_description
1 polymer ?
#
loop_
_entity_poly.entity_id
_entity_poly.type
_entity_poly.pdbx_seq_one_letter_code
_entity_poly.pdbx_strand_id
1 'polypeptide(L)'
;MKKYLVIALAICASIAVAQEKKIDFRSADIKLLTKQQLREYVRWREDQFRMMKSAGLQSEVKSLVIQGNKIRSIIYNTGAISNPGVTGNVLDLVWNNLGYGYEFGPLVAARVPKAATPGDSVNFVIDGFGGASRSIADGDFAPDGVTKWGWLPKAGYSAPGQNDIASWGARTSDLRLRPKSWPENWYNSIVGEYIYPSFLGGNSSVPDEEVYYVVDDSSDAEFDYYPFVSNQTRRGLGLNLEVRTFQFANPLAEDI
;
A
#
# COMPACT_ATOMS: atom_id res chain seq x y z
N MET A 1 -49.75 -62.68 -29.82
CA MET A 1 -49.14 -61.72 -30.77
C MET A 1 -48.69 -60.49 -30.00
N LYS A 2 -47.43 -60.08 -30.25
CA LYS A 2 -46.77 -58.80 -29.94
C LYS A 2 -46.64 -58.37 -28.46
N LYS A 3 -45.49 -58.77 -27.89
CA LYS A 3 -44.82 -58.11 -26.78
C LYS A 3 -44.35 -56.73 -27.24
N TYR A 4 -44.74 -55.65 -26.56
CA TYR A 4 -44.14 -54.33 -26.73
C TYR A 4 -43.27 -54.04 -25.52
N LEU A 5 -41.95 -54.13 -25.76
CA LEU A 5 -40.90 -53.75 -24.84
C LEU A 5 -40.80 -52.22 -24.85
N VAL A 6 -41.30 -51.55 -23.82
CA VAL A 6 -41.08 -50.11 -23.63
C VAL A 6 -39.71 -49.96 -22.98
N ILE A 7 -38.70 -49.59 -23.77
CA ILE A 7 -37.39 -49.21 -23.27
C ILE A 7 -37.51 -47.78 -22.74
N ALA A 8 -37.55 -47.63 -21.42
CA ALA A 8 -37.38 -46.35 -20.76
C ALA A 8 -35.88 -45.96 -20.84
N LEU A 9 -35.55 -45.05 -21.76
CA LEU A 9 -34.25 -44.39 -21.79
C LEU A 9 -34.19 -43.39 -20.63
N ALA A 10 -33.61 -43.80 -19.51
CA ALA A 10 -33.21 -42.90 -18.44
C ALA A 10 -32.00 -42.09 -18.93
N ILE A 11 -32.24 -40.88 -19.43
CA ILE A 11 -31.18 -39.90 -19.67
C ILE A 11 -30.79 -39.36 -18.30
N CYS A 12 -29.75 -39.94 -17.69
CA CYS A 12 -29.07 -39.34 -16.56
C CYS A 12 -28.37 -38.06 -17.05
N ALA A 13 -29.05 -36.92 -16.95
CA ALA A 13 -28.39 -35.62 -17.02
C ALA A 13 -27.55 -35.45 -15.74
N SER A 14 -26.30 -35.90 -15.79
CA SER A 14 -25.30 -35.50 -14.80
C SER A 14 -25.09 -34.00 -14.94
N ILE A 15 -25.73 -33.23 -14.05
CA ILE A 15 -25.33 -31.85 -13.80
C ILE A 15 -23.96 -31.93 -13.13
N ALA A 16 -22.91 -31.95 -13.94
CA ALA A 16 -21.58 -31.60 -13.48
C ALA A 16 -21.67 -30.13 -13.07
N VAL A 17 -21.89 -29.88 -11.78
CA VAL A 17 -21.51 -28.60 -11.19
C VAL A 17 -20.00 -28.55 -11.37
N ALA A 18 -19.55 -27.87 -12.41
CA ALA A 18 -18.14 -27.56 -12.60
C ALA A 18 -17.73 -26.73 -11.38
N GLN A 19 -17.17 -27.40 -10.39
CA GLN A 19 -16.53 -26.73 -9.27
C GLN A 19 -15.42 -25.89 -9.92
N GLU A 20 -15.59 -24.57 -9.95
CA GLU A 20 -14.55 -23.67 -10.45
C GLU A 20 -13.26 -24.08 -9.76
N LYS A 21 -12.29 -24.52 -10.58
CA LYS A 21 -11.01 -24.99 -10.09
C LYS A 21 -10.38 -23.80 -9.37
N LYS A 22 -10.39 -23.81 -8.04
CA LYS A 22 -9.76 -22.76 -7.22
C LYS A 22 -8.35 -22.57 -7.75
N ILE A 23 -8.05 -21.34 -8.18
CA ILE A 23 -6.75 -21.00 -8.73
C ILE A 23 -5.72 -21.15 -7.61
N ASP A 24 -4.69 -21.95 -7.85
CA ASP A 24 -3.52 -21.96 -6.99
C ASP A 24 -2.67 -20.75 -7.33
N PHE A 25 -2.85 -19.68 -6.56
CA PHE A 25 -2.12 -18.43 -6.76
C PHE A 25 -0.59 -18.54 -6.55
N ARG A 26 -0.08 -19.67 -6.02
CA ARG A 26 1.38 -19.92 -5.94
C ARG A 26 1.99 -20.29 -7.28
N SER A 27 1.20 -20.88 -8.17
CA SER A 27 1.67 -21.42 -9.46
C SER A 27 0.95 -20.80 -10.66
N ALA A 28 -0.02 -19.91 -10.43
CA ALA A 28 -0.78 -19.25 -11.47
C ALA A 28 0.07 -18.27 -12.30
N ASP A 29 -0.07 -18.34 -13.63
CA ASP A 29 0.38 -17.25 -14.50
C ASP A 29 -0.57 -16.06 -14.34
N ILE A 30 -0.08 -15.05 -13.62
CA ILE A 30 -0.82 -13.84 -13.23
C ILE A 30 -1.34 -13.09 -14.47
N LYS A 31 -0.66 -13.23 -15.61
CA LYS A 31 -1.02 -12.55 -16.88
C LYS A 31 -2.30 -13.08 -17.50
N LEU A 32 -2.71 -14.29 -17.13
CA LEU A 32 -3.89 -14.96 -17.66
C LEU A 32 -5.10 -14.80 -16.74
N LEU A 33 -4.94 -14.10 -15.60
CA LEU A 33 -6.01 -13.88 -14.65
C LEU A 33 -7.00 -12.83 -15.14
N THR A 34 -8.29 -13.09 -14.92
CA THR A 34 -9.33 -12.08 -15.11
C THR A 34 -9.20 -10.96 -14.08
N LYS A 35 -9.83 -9.80 -14.33
CA LYS A 35 -9.83 -8.66 -13.38
C LYS A 35 -10.30 -9.05 -11.97
N GLN A 36 -11.24 -9.99 -11.85
CA GLN A 36 -11.73 -10.46 -10.56
C GLN A 36 -10.69 -11.34 -9.86
N GLN A 37 -10.09 -12.28 -10.59
CA GLN A 37 -9.05 -13.17 -10.07
C GLN A 37 -7.76 -12.41 -9.72
N LEU A 38 -7.45 -11.32 -10.43
CA LEU A 38 -6.34 -10.44 -10.08
C LEU A 38 -6.58 -9.74 -8.73
N ARG A 39 -7.81 -9.27 -8.46
CA ARG A 39 -8.16 -8.72 -7.13
C ARG A 39 -8.06 -9.76 -6.03
N GLU A 40 -8.46 -11.00 -6.31
CA GLU A 40 -8.35 -12.13 -5.38
C GLU A 40 -6.89 -12.56 -5.16
N TYR A 41 -6.06 -12.54 -6.21
CA TYR A 41 -4.61 -12.77 -6.13
C TYR A 41 -3.92 -11.71 -5.27
N VAL A 42 -4.24 -10.43 -5.48
CA VAL A 42 -3.71 -9.32 -4.65
C VAL A 42 -4.10 -9.51 -3.19
N ARG A 43 -5.36 -9.82 -2.91
CA ARG A 43 -5.82 -10.12 -1.54
C ARG A 43 -5.13 -11.34 -0.93
N TRP A 44 -4.96 -12.42 -1.70
CA TRP A 44 -4.25 -13.63 -1.25
C TRP A 44 -2.76 -13.36 -0.99
N ARG A 45 -2.10 -12.54 -1.81
CA ARG A 45 -0.72 -12.08 -1.55
C ARG A 45 -0.66 -11.23 -0.29
N GLU A 46 -1.56 -10.26 -0.14
CA GLU A 46 -1.72 -9.46 1.08
C GLU A 46 -1.98 -10.33 2.33
N ASP A 47 -2.69 -11.45 2.21
CA ASP A 47 -2.86 -12.45 3.26
C ASP A 47 -1.56 -13.17 3.63
N GLN A 48 -0.71 -13.51 2.65
CA GLN A 48 0.62 -14.05 2.94
C GLN A 48 1.52 -12.99 3.62
N PHE A 49 1.37 -11.71 3.25
CA PHE A 49 2.05 -10.59 3.90
C PHE A 49 1.52 -10.29 5.31
N ARG A 50 0.24 -10.57 5.61
CA ARG A 50 -0.35 -10.43 6.96
C ARG A 50 0.39 -11.24 8.03
N MET A 51 1.11 -12.30 7.66
CA MET A 51 1.92 -13.07 8.62
C MET A 51 3.17 -12.29 9.09
N MET A 52 3.69 -11.35 8.30
CA MET A 52 4.80 -10.46 8.67
C MET A 52 4.35 -9.16 9.36
N LYS A 53 3.11 -8.70 9.11
CA LYS A 53 2.49 -7.52 9.75
C LYS A 53 1.93 -7.76 11.15
N SER A 54 2.50 -8.70 11.91
CA SER A 54 1.89 -9.19 13.15
C SER A 54 2.29 -8.44 14.43
N ALA A 55 3.18 -7.43 14.35
CA ALA A 55 3.51 -6.56 15.50
C ALA A 55 4.02 -5.16 15.08
N GLY A 56 3.65 -4.13 15.85
CA GLY A 56 4.24 -2.79 15.76
C GLY A 56 3.82 -1.95 14.55
N LEU A 57 4.67 -0.98 14.18
CA LEU A 57 4.44 0.00 13.09
C LEU A 57 4.23 -0.65 11.71
N GLN A 58 4.68 -1.88 11.51
CA GLN A 58 4.50 -2.60 10.24
C GLN A 58 3.04 -2.98 9.96
N SER A 59 2.21 -3.07 11.00
CA SER A 59 0.76 -3.27 10.84
C SER A 59 0.06 -2.06 10.21
N GLU A 60 0.69 -0.87 10.25
CA GLU A 60 0.20 0.36 9.64
C GLU A 60 0.55 0.46 8.15
N VAL A 61 1.39 -0.42 7.61
CA VAL A 61 1.76 -0.42 6.20
C VAL A 61 0.54 -0.79 5.34
N LYS A 62 0.18 0.10 4.43
CA LYS A 62 -1.00 0.07 3.56
C LYS A 62 -0.61 0.49 2.15
N SER A 63 -1.43 0.14 1.18
CA SER A 63 -1.21 0.48 -0.22
C SER A 63 -2.48 1.06 -0.85
N LEU A 64 -2.31 1.74 -1.98
CA LEU A 64 -3.41 2.20 -2.80
C LEU A 64 -2.98 2.21 -4.27
N VAL A 65 -3.89 1.84 -5.17
CA VAL A 65 -3.69 2.06 -6.60
C VAL A 65 -4.29 3.40 -6.97
N ILE A 66 -3.47 4.29 -7.52
CA ILE A 66 -3.88 5.60 -8.01
C ILE A 66 -3.80 5.64 -9.52
N GLN A 67 -4.70 6.40 -10.16
CA GLN A 67 -4.75 6.53 -11.61
C GLN A 67 -5.22 7.93 -12.02
N GLY A 68 -4.54 8.51 -13.01
CA GLY A 68 -4.88 9.78 -13.65
C GLY A 68 -4.08 9.91 -14.96
N ASN A 69 -4.61 10.61 -15.96
CA ASN A 69 -3.90 10.94 -17.21
C ASN A 69 -3.03 9.81 -17.81
N LYS A 70 -3.66 8.67 -18.07
CA LYS A 70 -3.02 7.44 -18.62
C LYS A 70 -1.89 6.85 -17.75
N ILE A 71 -1.62 7.41 -16.58
CA ILE A 71 -0.67 6.92 -15.57
C ILE A 71 -1.43 6.13 -14.51
N ARG A 72 -0.96 4.92 -14.20
CA ARG A 72 -1.44 4.12 -13.08
C ARG A 72 -0.26 3.61 -12.28
N SER A 73 -0.30 3.77 -10.96
CA SER A 73 0.73 3.24 -10.08
C SER A 73 0.13 2.71 -8.79
N ILE A 74 0.78 1.71 -8.20
CA ILE A 74 0.59 1.39 -6.78
C ILE A 74 1.50 2.29 -5.95
N ILE A 75 0.98 2.78 -4.82
CA ILE A 75 1.75 3.49 -3.81
C ILE A 75 1.58 2.81 -2.45
N TYR A 76 2.57 3.00 -1.59
CA TYR A 76 2.59 2.54 -0.21
C TYR A 76 2.71 3.73 0.72
N ASN A 77 2.07 3.67 1.88
CA ASN A 77 2.20 4.71 2.91
C ASN A 77 3.54 4.66 3.66
N THR A 78 4.55 3.99 3.11
CA THR A 78 5.97 4.12 3.46
C THR A 78 6.68 5.19 2.62
N GLY A 79 6.00 5.77 1.63
CA GLY A 79 6.63 6.66 0.64
C GLY A 79 7.00 5.97 -0.67
N ALA A 80 6.94 4.63 -0.74
CA ALA A 80 7.23 3.91 -1.98
C ALA A 80 6.14 4.13 -3.04
N ILE A 81 6.58 4.43 -4.25
CA ILE A 81 5.78 4.55 -5.47
C ILE A 81 6.28 3.49 -6.45
N SER A 82 5.36 2.72 -7.04
CA SER A 82 5.63 1.47 -7.74
C SER A 82 6.06 0.34 -6.78
N ASN A 83 5.90 -0.91 -7.20
CA ASN A 83 6.55 -2.03 -6.53
C ASN A 83 6.90 -3.13 -7.53
N PRO A 84 8.14 -3.11 -8.07
CA PRO A 84 8.52 -3.92 -9.21
C PRO A 84 8.28 -5.40 -8.94
N GLY A 85 7.47 -6.03 -9.79
CA GLY A 85 7.22 -7.47 -9.74
C GLY A 85 6.24 -7.93 -8.66
N VAL A 86 5.53 -7.04 -7.97
CA VAL A 86 4.27 -7.41 -7.28
C VAL A 86 3.16 -7.61 -8.30
N THR A 87 3.17 -6.84 -9.39
CA THR A 87 2.13 -6.90 -10.43
C THR A 87 2.65 -7.04 -11.87
N GLY A 88 3.91 -7.43 -12.05
CA GLY A 88 4.47 -7.78 -13.37
C GLY A 88 4.18 -6.76 -14.47
N ASN A 89 4.64 -5.51 -14.29
CA ASN A 89 4.48 -4.39 -15.23
C ASN A 89 3.04 -3.82 -15.34
N VAL A 90 2.09 -4.21 -14.47
CA VAL A 90 0.69 -3.73 -14.53
C VAL A 90 0.42 -2.51 -13.65
N LEU A 91 1.07 -2.41 -12.49
CA LEU A 91 0.95 -1.28 -11.56
C LEU A 91 2.31 -0.62 -11.26
N ASP A 92 3.35 -1.03 -11.98
CA ASP A 92 4.73 -0.56 -11.81
C ASP A 92 4.92 0.75 -12.60
N LEU A 93 4.17 1.80 -12.23
CA LEU A 93 4.03 3.06 -12.96
C LEU A 93 3.81 2.85 -14.48
N VAL A 94 2.59 2.51 -14.86
CA VAL A 94 2.22 2.29 -16.26
C VAL A 94 1.78 3.60 -16.89
N TRP A 95 2.43 4.00 -17.98
CA TRP A 95 2.00 5.11 -18.83
C TRP A 95 1.52 4.59 -20.18
N ASN A 96 0.24 4.82 -20.51
CA ASN A 96 -0.34 4.41 -21.80
C ASN A 96 -0.10 2.93 -22.18
N ASN A 97 -0.22 2.03 -21.20
CA ASN A 97 0.08 0.58 -21.33
C ASN A 97 1.55 0.24 -21.66
N LEU A 98 2.45 1.22 -21.68
CA LEU A 98 3.89 1.01 -21.60
C LEU A 98 4.23 0.87 -20.11
N GLY A 99 4.47 -0.37 -19.69
CA GLY A 99 4.90 -0.65 -18.33
C GLY A 99 6.42 -0.56 -18.27
N TYR A 100 6.94 0.34 -17.42
CA TYR A 100 8.06 0.09 -16.51
C TYR A 100 8.62 1.41 -15.94
N GLY A 101 8.09 1.81 -14.79
CA GLY A 101 8.84 2.63 -13.82
C GLY A 101 9.23 1.75 -12.63
N TYR A 102 10.53 1.67 -12.35
CA TYR A 102 11.02 0.96 -11.17
C TYR A 102 10.57 1.67 -9.87
N GLU A 103 10.93 1.14 -8.70
CA GLU A 103 10.56 1.76 -7.41
C GLU A 103 11.22 3.15 -7.24
N PHE A 104 10.43 4.14 -6.82
CA PHE A 104 10.93 5.47 -6.45
C PHE A 104 10.10 6.05 -5.31
N GLY A 105 10.62 7.09 -4.66
CA GLY A 105 10.09 7.56 -3.39
C GLY A 105 11.00 8.62 -2.77
N PRO A 106 10.58 9.22 -1.65
CA PRO A 106 11.34 10.24 -0.96
C PRO A 106 12.57 9.64 -0.29
N LEU A 107 13.72 10.26 -0.53
CA LEU A 107 15.00 9.91 0.09
C LEU A 107 15.54 11.10 0.86
N VAL A 108 16.01 10.86 2.08
CA VAL A 108 16.75 11.83 2.89
C VAL A 108 18.08 11.22 3.29
N ALA A 109 19.16 11.98 3.14
CA ALA A 109 20.48 11.57 3.61
C ALA A 109 21.08 12.66 4.51
N ALA A 110 21.75 12.23 5.57
CA ALA A 110 22.43 13.13 6.49
C ALA A 110 23.72 12.51 7.01
N ARG A 111 24.64 13.34 7.48
CA ARG A 111 25.82 12.90 8.23
C ARG A 111 25.68 13.32 9.68
N VAL A 112 25.68 12.34 10.57
CA VAL A 112 25.40 12.53 12.00
C VAL A 112 26.56 12.01 12.86
N PRO A 113 26.83 12.62 14.03
CA PRO A 113 27.86 12.13 14.93
C PRO A 113 27.47 10.78 15.54
N LYS A 114 28.45 9.92 15.78
CA LYS A 114 28.23 8.68 16.54
C LYS A 114 28.17 9.00 18.03
N ALA A 115 27.19 8.45 18.74
CA ALA A 115 27.03 8.69 20.18
C ALA A 115 28.19 8.08 20.99
N ALA A 116 28.60 6.86 20.67
CA ALA A 116 29.71 6.18 21.34
C ALA A 116 31.10 6.78 21.07
N THR A 117 31.30 7.48 19.95
CA THR A 117 32.61 8.02 19.54
C THR A 117 32.49 9.50 19.15
N PRO A 118 32.48 10.41 20.15
CA PRO A 118 32.48 11.85 19.89
C PRO A 118 33.69 12.25 19.03
N GLY A 119 33.43 12.74 17.82
CA GLY A 119 34.45 13.10 16.82
C GLY A 119 34.40 12.25 15.54
N ASP A 120 33.69 11.11 15.56
CA ASP A 120 33.38 10.32 14.38
C ASP A 120 31.93 10.56 13.91
N SER A 121 31.65 10.25 12.65
CA SER A 121 30.34 10.43 12.03
C SER A 121 29.93 9.24 11.17
N VAL A 122 28.64 9.14 10.89
CA VAL A 122 28.06 8.16 9.98
C VAL A 122 27.15 8.84 8.97
N ASN A 123 27.13 8.31 7.74
CA ASN A 123 26.17 8.75 6.73
C ASN A 123 24.92 7.87 6.86
N PHE A 124 23.80 8.50 7.15
CA PHE A 124 22.49 7.90 7.29
C PHE A 124 21.71 8.18 5.99
N VAL A 125 21.08 7.16 5.41
CA VAL A 125 20.13 7.31 4.31
C VAL A 125 18.79 6.73 4.74
N ILE A 126 17.71 7.44 4.47
CA ILE A 126 16.35 7.03 4.80
C ILE A 126 15.55 7.02 3.50
N ASP A 127 14.95 5.88 3.20
CA ASP A 127 13.98 5.71 2.13
C ASP A 127 12.78 4.86 2.58
N GLY A 128 11.81 4.70 1.69
CA GLY A 128 10.61 3.89 1.92
C GLY A 128 10.54 2.61 1.08
N PHE A 129 11.62 2.28 0.37
CA PHE A 129 11.68 1.20 -0.62
C PHE A 129 11.50 -0.16 0.00
N GLY A 130 10.98 -1.11 -0.77
CA GLY A 130 10.52 -2.37 -0.24
C GLY A 130 9.31 -2.19 0.69
N GLY A 131 8.51 -1.13 0.49
CA GLY A 131 7.30 -0.85 1.26
C GLY A 131 6.23 -1.95 1.17
N ALA A 132 6.31 -2.80 0.13
CA ALA A 132 5.48 -3.99 -0.02
C ALA A 132 6.10 -5.28 0.55
N SER A 133 7.33 -5.21 1.09
CA SER A 133 8.17 -6.36 1.46
C SER A 133 8.06 -7.52 0.46
N ARG A 134 8.56 -7.34 -0.77
CA ARG A 134 8.67 -8.44 -1.74
C ARG A 134 9.57 -9.58 -1.23
N SER A 135 10.48 -9.25 -0.32
CA SER A 135 11.49 -10.12 0.28
C SER A 135 12.02 -9.43 1.55
N ILE A 136 12.56 -10.20 2.50
CA ILE A 136 13.39 -9.69 3.61
C ILE A 136 14.73 -9.09 3.13
N ALA A 137 14.99 -9.16 1.81
CA ALA A 137 16.18 -8.61 1.16
C ALA A 137 15.90 -7.31 0.37
N ASP A 138 14.64 -6.84 0.32
CA ASP A 138 14.27 -5.64 -0.43
C ASP A 138 14.04 -4.46 0.53
N GLY A 139 15.01 -3.54 0.60
CA GLY A 139 15.06 -2.41 1.54
C GLY A 139 15.90 -2.72 2.79
N ASP A 140 15.95 -1.77 3.73
CA ASP A 140 16.73 -1.91 4.96
C ASP A 140 15.93 -2.52 6.10
N PHE A 141 16.56 -3.46 6.81
CA PHE A 141 15.99 -4.18 7.94
C PHE A 141 17.02 -4.33 9.05
N ALA A 142 16.52 -4.44 10.28
CA ALA A 142 17.33 -4.88 11.40
C ALA A 142 17.89 -6.29 11.15
N PRO A 143 18.95 -6.68 11.88
CA PRO A 143 19.55 -8.02 11.76
C PRO A 143 18.59 -9.19 12.04
N ASP A 144 17.40 -8.93 12.60
CA ASP A 144 16.35 -9.93 12.77
C ASP A 144 15.66 -10.31 11.44
N GLY A 145 15.88 -9.55 10.36
CA GLY A 145 15.29 -9.74 9.04
C GLY A 145 13.78 -9.47 9.00
N VAL A 146 13.21 -8.89 10.05
CA VAL A 146 11.77 -8.63 10.20
C VAL A 146 11.52 -7.15 10.43
N THR A 147 12.29 -6.49 11.30
CA THR A 147 12.09 -5.09 11.66
C THR A 147 12.58 -4.19 10.53
N LYS A 148 11.66 -3.65 9.74
CA LYS A 148 11.97 -2.70 8.67
C LYS A 148 12.52 -1.38 9.25
N TRP A 149 13.56 -0.86 8.61
CA TRP A 149 14.15 0.46 8.82
C TRP A 149 13.78 1.41 7.67
N GLY A 150 14.08 2.70 7.81
CA GLY A 150 13.61 3.75 6.91
C GLY A 150 12.23 4.34 7.28
N TRP A 151 11.51 4.82 6.28
CA TRP A 151 10.19 5.44 6.44
C TRP A 151 9.10 4.42 6.78
N LEU A 152 8.56 4.51 7.99
CA LEU A 152 7.39 3.74 8.42
C LEU A 152 6.17 4.63 8.62
N PRO A 153 4.95 4.11 8.34
CA PRO A 153 3.74 4.90 8.46
C PRO A 153 3.42 5.21 9.92
N LYS A 154 3.03 6.46 10.16
CA LYS A 154 2.50 6.89 11.44
C LYS A 154 1.03 6.49 11.56
N ALA A 155 0.66 5.91 12.70
CA ALA A 155 -0.72 5.58 12.99
C ALA A 155 -1.63 6.83 13.01
N GLY A 156 -2.91 6.65 12.72
CA GLY A 156 -3.91 7.73 12.74
C GLY A 156 -4.03 8.55 11.45
N TYR A 157 -3.40 8.08 10.36
CA TYR A 157 -3.57 8.62 9.00
C TYR A 157 -4.34 7.68 8.06
N SER A 158 -4.69 6.48 8.53
CA SER A 158 -5.56 5.52 7.85
C SER A 158 -6.22 4.62 8.89
N ALA A 159 -7.42 4.12 8.59
CA ALA A 159 -8.16 3.28 9.52
C ALA A 159 -7.38 1.98 9.83
N PRO A 160 -7.35 1.48 11.08
CA PRO A 160 -6.72 0.21 11.43
C PRO A 160 -7.51 -0.99 10.86
N GLY A 161 -6.86 -2.16 10.80
CA GLY A 161 -7.52 -3.43 10.40
C GLY A 161 -7.88 -3.56 8.92
N GLN A 162 -7.35 -2.68 8.07
CA GLN A 162 -7.60 -2.65 6.62
C GLN A 162 -6.33 -2.24 5.86
N ASN A 163 -6.28 -2.52 4.55
CA ASN A 163 -5.07 -2.44 3.73
C ASN A 163 -4.96 -1.18 2.86
N ASP A 164 -6.02 -0.39 2.75
CA ASP A 164 -6.13 0.79 1.89
C ASP A 164 -5.57 2.04 2.59
N ILE A 165 -4.77 2.84 1.89
CA ILE A 165 -4.41 4.18 2.37
C ILE A 165 -5.66 5.08 2.36
N ALA A 166 -5.78 6.00 3.31
CA ALA A 166 -6.79 7.04 3.27
C ALA A 166 -6.60 7.96 2.05
N SER A 167 -7.62 8.07 1.22
CA SER A 167 -7.60 8.91 0.02
C SER A 167 -8.87 9.74 -0.11
N TRP A 168 -8.76 10.80 -0.89
CA TRP A 168 -9.90 11.63 -1.29
C TRP A 168 -10.94 10.84 -2.08
N GLY A 169 -10.52 9.91 -2.94
CA GLY A 169 -11.40 9.03 -3.71
C GLY A 169 -12.23 8.06 -2.85
N ALA A 170 -11.78 7.75 -1.62
CA ALA A 170 -12.49 6.85 -0.71
C ALA A 170 -13.71 7.48 -0.02
N ARG A 171 -13.95 8.79 -0.20
CA ARG A 171 -15.03 9.53 0.45
C ARG A 171 -16.40 8.94 0.15
N THR A 172 -17.31 9.03 1.11
CA THR A 172 -18.72 8.69 0.97
C THR A 172 -19.52 9.92 0.50
N SER A 173 -20.71 9.70 -0.04
CA SER A 173 -21.65 10.79 -0.36
C SER A 173 -22.20 11.49 0.89
N ASP A 174 -22.16 10.81 2.05
CA ASP A 174 -22.52 11.36 3.36
C ASP A 174 -21.30 11.27 4.28
N LEU A 175 -20.68 12.41 4.56
CA LEU A 175 -19.46 12.52 5.38
C LEU A 175 -19.77 12.53 6.89
N ARG A 176 -21.02 12.38 7.32
CA ARG A 176 -21.35 12.03 8.71
C ARG A 176 -20.98 10.59 9.01
N LEU A 177 -20.98 9.74 7.98
CA LEU A 177 -20.52 8.36 8.04
C LEU A 177 -19.02 8.32 7.71
N ARG A 178 -18.26 7.51 8.48
CA ARG A 178 -16.82 7.37 8.27
C ARG A 178 -16.53 6.67 6.95
N PRO A 179 -15.76 7.28 6.02
CA PRO A 179 -15.22 6.55 4.88
C PRO A 179 -14.32 5.40 5.34
N LYS A 180 -14.37 4.25 4.65
CA LYS A 180 -13.76 2.99 5.10
C LYS A 180 -12.29 3.13 5.51
N SER A 181 -11.48 3.79 4.67
CA SER A 181 -10.04 3.95 4.88
C SER A 181 -9.67 5.13 5.77
N TRP A 182 -10.61 6.03 6.09
CA TRP A 182 -10.33 7.20 6.92
C TRP A 182 -10.34 6.84 8.41
N PRO A 183 -9.37 7.34 9.19
CA PRO A 183 -9.28 7.07 10.61
C PRO A 183 -10.36 7.84 11.41
N GLU A 184 -10.67 7.36 12.62
CA GLU A 184 -11.74 7.92 13.46
C GLU A 184 -11.44 9.35 13.94
N ASN A 185 -10.17 9.67 14.18
CA ASN A 185 -9.70 10.97 14.64
C ASN A 185 -9.86 12.10 13.59
N TRP A 186 -10.33 11.80 12.38
CA TRP A 186 -10.65 12.81 11.36
C TRP A 186 -12.10 13.32 11.46
N TYR A 187 -12.91 12.81 12.40
CA TYR A 187 -14.23 13.35 12.67
C TYR A 187 -14.12 14.73 13.35
N ASN A 188 -14.78 15.73 12.77
CA ASN A 188 -14.87 17.06 13.35
C ASN A 188 -16.25 17.26 13.99
N SER A 189 -16.29 17.34 15.32
CA SER A 189 -17.55 17.47 16.08
C SER A 189 -18.25 18.82 15.91
N ILE A 190 -17.53 19.87 15.50
CA ILE A 190 -18.10 21.21 15.26
C ILE A 190 -18.86 21.22 13.92
N VAL A 191 -18.28 20.61 12.89
CA VAL A 191 -18.90 20.48 11.56
C VAL A 191 -19.93 19.34 11.53
N GLY A 192 -19.74 18.32 12.37
CA GLY A 192 -20.57 17.12 12.42
C GLY A 192 -20.21 16.08 11.36
N GLU A 193 -19.03 16.21 10.73
CA GLU A 193 -18.60 15.42 9.57
C GLU A 193 -17.13 15.03 9.67
N TYR A 194 -16.75 13.99 8.94
CA TYR A 194 -15.35 13.65 8.69
C TYR A 194 -14.72 14.64 7.71
N ILE A 195 -13.54 15.15 8.06
CA ILE A 195 -12.80 16.12 7.24
C ILE A 195 -11.52 15.48 6.73
N TYR A 196 -11.44 15.31 5.41
CA TYR A 196 -10.19 14.97 4.75
C TYR A 196 -9.22 16.16 4.83
N PRO A 197 -7.96 15.95 5.23
CA PRO A 197 -6.94 17.00 5.23
C PRO A 197 -6.45 17.27 3.81
N SER A 198 -7.33 17.69 2.89
CA SER A 198 -7.00 17.96 1.49
C SER A 198 -6.00 19.12 1.34
N PHE A 199 -5.31 19.17 0.20
CA PHE A 199 -4.29 20.20 -0.08
C PHE A 199 -4.86 21.62 -0.08
N LEU A 200 -6.08 21.83 -0.58
CA LEU A 200 -6.76 23.13 -0.50
C LEU A 200 -7.42 23.39 0.86
N GLY A 201 -7.37 22.42 1.77
CA GLY A 201 -8.06 22.44 3.04
C GLY A 201 -9.52 22.00 2.95
N GLY A 202 -10.00 21.35 4.02
CA GLY A 202 -11.41 21.12 4.31
C GLY A 202 -12.24 20.54 3.16
N ASN A 203 -12.20 19.22 2.95
CA ASN A 203 -13.03 18.50 1.97
C ASN A 203 -13.10 19.17 0.58
N SER A 204 -12.02 19.82 0.17
CA SER A 204 -11.89 20.49 -1.13
C SER A 204 -10.60 20.02 -1.80
N SER A 205 -10.70 19.38 -2.95
CA SER A 205 -9.54 18.88 -3.70
C SER A 205 -9.68 19.25 -5.18
N VAL A 206 -8.58 19.71 -5.78
CA VAL A 206 -8.42 19.94 -7.22
C VAL A 206 -8.11 18.66 -7.99
N PRO A 207 -7.20 17.78 -7.52
CA PRO A 207 -6.94 16.52 -8.20
C PRO A 207 -8.12 15.56 -8.09
N ASP A 208 -8.24 14.68 -9.08
CA ASP A 208 -9.21 13.59 -9.10
C ASP A 208 -8.93 12.57 -8.00
N GLU A 209 -7.64 12.32 -7.75
CA GLU A 209 -7.16 11.49 -6.66
C GLU A 209 -6.11 12.26 -5.84
N GLU A 210 -6.35 12.32 -4.53
CA GLU A 210 -5.41 12.83 -3.55
C GLU A 210 -5.21 11.77 -2.46
N VAL A 211 -3.94 11.59 -2.08
CA VAL A 211 -3.54 10.69 -1.00
C VAL A 211 -2.69 11.47 -0.03
N TYR A 212 -2.91 11.27 1.26
CA TYR A 212 -2.20 11.94 2.33
C TYR A 212 -1.91 10.96 3.46
N TYR A 213 -0.65 10.94 3.90
CA TYR A 213 -0.19 10.20 5.06
C TYR A 213 1.08 10.82 5.61
N VAL A 214 1.47 10.39 6.81
CA VAL A 214 2.73 10.78 7.44
C VAL A 214 3.54 9.55 7.73
N VAL A 215 4.84 9.65 7.46
CA VAL A 215 5.84 8.65 7.84
C VAL A 215 6.83 9.24 8.83
N ASP A 216 7.44 8.40 9.64
CA ASP A 216 8.60 8.73 10.45
C ASP A 216 9.65 7.63 10.38
N ASP A 217 10.86 7.95 10.80
CA ASP A 217 12.05 7.08 10.80
C ASP A 217 12.41 6.60 12.21
N SER A 218 11.52 6.79 13.18
CA SER A 218 11.92 6.70 14.59
C SER A 218 12.13 5.27 15.09
N SER A 219 11.85 4.26 14.28
CA SER A 219 12.22 2.86 14.52
C SER A 219 13.58 2.47 13.96
N ASP A 220 14.21 3.34 13.17
CA ASP A 220 15.45 3.02 12.47
C ASP A 220 16.65 3.02 13.41
N ALA A 221 17.05 1.83 13.83
CA ALA A 221 18.12 1.64 14.80
C ALA A 221 19.45 1.23 14.14
N GLU A 222 19.62 1.49 12.84
CA GLU A 222 20.81 1.08 12.09
C GLU A 222 22.11 1.61 12.70
N PHE A 223 22.09 2.88 13.12
CA PHE A 223 23.27 3.56 13.61
C PHE A 223 23.14 4.03 15.06
N ASP A 224 24.27 4.12 15.75
CA ASP A 224 24.41 4.62 17.12
C ASP A 224 24.24 6.15 17.20
N TYR A 225 23.04 6.61 16.88
CA TYR A 225 22.60 8.01 16.92
C TYR A 225 21.23 8.10 17.63
N TYR A 226 21.08 9.09 18.52
CA TYR A 226 19.90 9.26 19.38
C TYR A 226 19.40 10.71 19.32
N PRO A 227 18.59 11.07 18.31
CA PRO A 227 18.10 12.44 18.17
C PRO A 227 17.06 12.83 19.25
N PHE A 228 16.50 11.85 19.97
CA PHE A 228 15.46 12.05 20.98
C PHE A 228 16.03 11.97 22.41
N VAL A 229 16.48 13.10 22.94
CA VAL A 229 17.11 13.18 24.28
C VAL A 229 16.22 12.62 25.39
N SER A 230 14.91 12.85 25.31
CA SER A 230 13.93 12.40 26.32
C SER A 230 13.44 10.97 26.12
N ASN A 231 13.73 10.34 24.99
CA ASN A 231 13.30 8.97 24.69
C ASN A 231 14.25 8.28 23.71
N GLN A 232 15.25 7.58 24.25
CA GLN A 232 16.27 6.88 23.47
C GLN A 232 15.76 5.60 22.77
N THR A 233 14.52 5.17 23.02
CA THR A 233 13.93 4.06 22.24
C THR A 233 13.53 4.49 20.84
N ARG A 234 13.42 5.81 20.60
CA ARG A 234 13.24 6.39 19.28
C ARG A 234 14.61 6.71 18.67
N ARG A 235 14.79 6.32 17.42
CA ARG A 235 16.05 6.35 16.67
C ARG A 235 15.87 7.12 15.35
N GLY A 236 16.53 6.70 14.27
CA GLY A 236 16.56 7.41 12.99
C GLY A 236 17.30 8.75 13.08
N LEU A 237 17.06 9.60 12.09
CA LEU A 237 17.37 11.03 12.08
C LEU A 237 16.35 11.87 12.88
N GLY A 238 15.19 11.29 13.21
CA GLY A 238 14.15 11.92 14.04
C GLY A 238 13.23 12.84 13.24
N LEU A 239 12.94 12.44 12.00
CA LEU A 239 12.19 13.21 11.03
C LEU A 239 10.74 12.72 10.97
N ASN A 240 9.81 13.64 10.66
CA ASN A 240 8.50 13.26 10.12
C ASN A 240 8.44 13.79 8.69
N LEU A 241 7.88 13.00 7.79
CA LEU A 241 7.61 13.40 6.42
C LEU A 241 6.12 13.32 6.16
N GLU A 242 5.53 14.46 5.80
CA GLU A 242 4.18 14.53 5.27
C GLU A 242 4.22 14.25 3.77
N VAL A 243 3.51 13.22 3.33
CA VAL A 243 3.49 12.82 1.93
C VAL A 243 2.11 13.09 1.35
N ARG A 244 2.10 13.80 0.21
CA ARG A 244 0.92 14.00 -0.61
C ARG A 244 1.18 13.51 -2.02
N THR A 245 0.25 12.72 -2.53
CA THR A 245 0.27 12.29 -3.92
C THR A 245 -0.97 12.83 -4.62
N PHE A 246 -0.76 13.44 -5.78
CA PHE A 246 -1.83 13.97 -6.62
C PHE A 246 -1.84 13.24 -7.96
N GLN A 247 -3.04 12.87 -8.40
CA GLN A 247 -3.28 12.40 -9.75
C GLN A 247 -4.40 13.23 -10.37
N PHE A 248 -4.14 13.71 -11.58
CA PHE A 248 -5.05 14.54 -12.35
C PHE A 248 -5.52 13.74 -13.56
N ALA A 249 -6.81 13.84 -13.88
CA ALA A 249 -7.47 13.32 -15.07
C ALA A 249 -7.88 14.50 -15.97
N ASN A 250 -6.93 15.40 -16.23
CA ASN A 250 -7.13 16.55 -17.12
C ASN A 250 -6.53 16.24 -18.51
N PRO A 251 -7.33 16.25 -19.60
CA PRO A 251 -6.83 16.06 -20.96
C PRO A 251 -5.64 16.96 -21.33
N LEU A 252 -5.57 18.18 -20.79
CA LEU A 252 -4.43 19.08 -21.04
C LEU A 252 -3.11 18.61 -20.41
N ALA A 253 -3.16 17.64 -19.51
CA ALA A 253 -2.02 17.06 -18.82
C ALA A 253 -1.80 15.58 -19.17
N GLU A 254 -2.39 15.09 -20.27
CA GLU A 254 -2.26 13.69 -20.70
C GLU A 254 -0.95 13.36 -21.41
N ASP A 255 -0.25 14.39 -21.93
CA ASP A 255 0.96 14.28 -22.77
C ASP A 255 2.15 15.10 -22.22
N ILE A 256 2.24 15.32 -20.90
CA ILE A 256 3.39 16.00 -20.26
C ILE A 256 4.60 15.08 -20.18
#